data_AF-A0A0S6VW26-F1
#
_entry.id   AF-A0A0S6VW26-F1
#
_cell.length_a   1.000
_cell.length_b   1.000
_cell.length_c   1.000
_cell.angle_alpha   90.00
_cell.angle_beta   90.00
_cell.angle_gamma   90.00
#
_symmetry.space_group_name_H-M   'P 1'
#
loop_
_entity.id
_entity.type
_entity.pdbx_description
1 polymer ?
#
loop_
_entity_poly.entity_id
_entity_poly.type
_entity_poly.pdbx_seq_one_letter_code
_entity_poly.pdbx_strand_id
1 'polypeptide(L)'
;MKVRGVVISITAAIIGLCCIAPSIFGEELSVEFLLDPDIRTIDLVAPQQVTIVARPSKDDVTYRWQLNGLGELQGNEGDAGQIYLPPHNMEGDMTQAIISVVVTDKLGNTAKASVTFTLKQPQMPTPTATPTETPAPTATATEIPEPTATPTVMPSPTATVTNIPKPTAPPTKIPTIRPTNIPKPTATPDLPIEERLNAIGARLAQLIKRYEQLKKEEEKGNAVGKDVVNVLTELVATLKEIEDVYVRSERTEMLEKIPDVRRIREQFANELSRRKK
;
A
#
# COMPACT_ATOMS: atom_id res chain seq x y z
N MET A 1 23.16 1.29 8.25
CA MET A 1 21.88 0.66 8.69
C MET A 1 21.06 1.53 9.65
N LYS A 2 21.67 2.28 10.58
CA LYS A 2 20.93 3.07 11.60
C LYS A 2 20.18 4.29 11.04
N VAL A 3 20.77 5.10 10.16
CA VAL A 3 20.08 6.25 9.52
C VAL A 3 18.81 5.88 8.79
N ARG A 4 18.84 4.77 8.03
CA ARG A 4 17.68 4.24 7.31
C ARG A 4 16.50 4.00 8.24
N GLY A 5 16.73 3.38 9.41
CA GLY A 5 15.69 3.18 10.41
C GLY A 5 15.08 4.48 10.94
N VAL A 6 15.90 5.51 11.13
CA VAL A 6 15.45 6.83 11.62
C VAL A 6 14.64 7.57 10.54
N VAL A 7 15.10 7.55 9.30
CA VAL A 7 14.39 8.13 8.16
C VAL A 7 13.06 7.42 7.93
N ILE A 8 13.02 6.09 8.06
CA ILE A 8 11.78 5.31 7.99
C ILE A 8 10.82 5.71 9.13
N SER A 9 11.32 5.88 10.36
CA SER A 9 10.48 6.27 11.49
C SER A 9 9.92 7.69 11.35
N ILE A 10 10.71 8.64 10.84
CA ILE A 10 10.25 10.00 10.53
C ILE A 10 9.23 9.96 9.40
N THR A 11 9.50 9.18 8.35
CA THR A 11 8.58 9.00 7.22
C THR A 11 7.24 8.40 7.68
N ALA A 12 7.26 7.41 8.57
CA ALA A 12 6.05 6.84 9.16
C ALA A 12 5.27 7.85 10.02
N ALA A 13 5.96 8.70 10.78
CA ALA A 13 5.32 9.78 11.54
C ALA A 13 4.70 10.86 10.63
N ILE A 14 5.38 11.19 9.53
CA ILE A 14 4.92 12.12 8.49
C ILE A 14 3.70 11.55 7.75
N ILE A 15 3.70 10.26 7.42
CA ILE A 15 2.53 9.56 6.85
C ILE A 15 1.39 9.51 7.87
N GLY A 16 1.69 9.30 9.16
CA GLY A 16 0.71 9.36 10.23
C GLY A 16 0.02 10.73 10.35
N LEU A 17 0.74 11.84 10.13
CA LEU A 17 0.14 13.19 10.08
C LEU A 17 -1.01 13.28 9.07
N CYS A 18 -0.87 12.66 7.90
CA CYS A 18 -1.91 12.65 6.86
C CYS A 18 -3.23 12.04 7.36
N CYS A 19 -3.18 11.07 8.28
CA CYS A 19 -4.37 10.36 8.77
C CYS A 19 -5.11 11.10 9.90
N ILE A 20 -4.46 12.00 10.63
CA ILE A 20 -4.94 12.54 11.92
C ILE A 20 -5.77 13.82 11.75
N ALA A 21 -5.57 14.53 10.65
CA ALA A 21 -6.17 15.82 10.36
C ALA A 21 -7.18 15.79 9.19
N PRO A 22 -8.12 14.82 9.08
CA PRO A 22 -9.02 14.74 7.92
C PRO A 22 -9.95 15.96 7.81
N SER A 23 -10.16 16.72 8.89
CA SER A 23 -11.00 17.95 8.91
C SER A 23 -10.28 19.22 8.44
N ILE A 24 -8.95 19.17 8.27
CA ILE A 24 -8.13 20.27 7.72
C ILE A 24 -7.86 20.05 6.23
N PHE A 25 -7.91 18.78 5.81
CA PHE A 25 -8.20 18.38 4.45
C PHE A 25 -9.65 18.75 4.14
N GLY A 26 -9.89 19.91 3.51
CA GLY A 26 -11.08 19.98 2.65
C GLY A 26 -10.94 18.82 1.67
N GLU A 27 -11.90 17.89 1.67
CA GLU A 27 -11.86 16.57 0.99
C GLU A 27 -10.63 16.44 0.09
N GLU A 28 -9.54 15.86 0.62
CA GLU A 28 -8.39 15.60 -0.23
C GLU A 28 -8.87 14.66 -1.32
N LEU A 29 -8.60 15.02 -2.57
CA LEU A 29 -8.84 14.09 -3.64
C LEU A 29 -7.92 12.88 -3.38
N SER A 30 -8.52 11.74 -3.12
CA SER A 30 -7.84 10.45 -2.96
C SER A 30 -8.49 9.48 -3.94
N VAL A 31 -7.76 8.46 -4.36
CA VAL A 31 -8.29 7.43 -5.27
C VAL A 31 -7.83 6.06 -4.80
N GLU A 32 -8.78 5.14 -4.71
CA GLU A 32 -8.55 3.73 -4.38
C GLU A 32 -8.88 2.84 -5.58
N PHE A 33 -8.21 1.69 -5.69
CA PHE A 33 -8.55 0.69 -6.70
C PHE A 33 -9.39 -0.43 -6.13
N LEU A 34 -10.47 -0.76 -6.84
CA LEU A 34 -11.16 -2.03 -6.70
C LEU A 34 -10.87 -2.91 -7.88
N LEU A 35 -10.48 -4.15 -7.59
CA LEU A 35 -10.20 -5.15 -8.59
C LEU A 35 -11.26 -6.24 -8.57
N ASP A 36 -11.65 -6.68 -9.76
CA ASP A 36 -12.50 -7.86 -9.94
C ASP A 36 -11.93 -8.74 -11.07
N PRO A 37 -11.38 -9.93 -10.76
CA PRO A 37 -11.19 -10.48 -9.41
C PRO A 37 -10.07 -9.74 -8.63
N ASP A 38 -10.12 -9.78 -7.29
CA ASP A 38 -9.10 -9.15 -6.43
C ASP A 38 -7.80 -9.95 -6.36
N ILE A 39 -7.09 -9.98 -7.49
CA ILE A 39 -5.81 -10.65 -7.68
C ILE A 39 -4.71 -9.64 -7.99
N ARG A 40 -3.47 -9.98 -7.62
CA ARG A 40 -2.25 -9.23 -8.02
C ARG A 40 -1.24 -10.12 -8.72
N THR A 41 -1.56 -11.40 -8.88
CA THR A 41 -0.73 -12.39 -9.57
C THR A 41 -1.60 -13.05 -10.62
N ILE A 42 -1.09 -13.10 -11.85
CA ILE A 42 -1.81 -13.64 -13.01
C ILE A 42 -0.97 -14.75 -13.62
N ASP A 43 -1.53 -15.95 -13.61
CA ASP A 43 -0.96 -17.10 -14.30
C ASP A 43 -1.40 -17.07 -15.77
N LEU A 44 -0.45 -16.93 -16.71
CA LEU A 44 -0.71 -16.81 -18.16
C LEU A 44 -1.15 -18.13 -18.83
N VAL A 45 -1.71 -19.06 -18.05
CA VAL A 45 -2.16 -20.39 -18.51
C VAL A 45 -3.51 -20.31 -19.23
N ALA A 46 -4.30 -19.27 -18.94
CA ALA A 46 -5.60 -19.01 -19.54
C ALA A 46 -5.82 -17.50 -19.72
N PRO A 47 -6.65 -17.06 -20.68
CA PRO A 47 -7.01 -15.65 -20.82
C PRO A 47 -7.77 -15.19 -19.57
N GLN A 48 -7.13 -14.35 -18.75
CA GLN A 48 -7.69 -13.85 -17.52
C GLN A 48 -7.76 -12.32 -17.57
N GLN A 49 -8.98 -11.78 -17.63
CA GLN A 49 -9.19 -10.33 -17.59
C GLN A 49 -9.37 -9.86 -16.15
N VAL A 50 -8.88 -8.66 -15.84
CA VAL A 50 -9.07 -8.02 -14.54
C VAL A 50 -9.76 -6.68 -14.75
N THR A 51 -10.93 -6.51 -14.16
CA THR A 51 -11.61 -5.22 -14.13
C THR A 51 -11.00 -4.38 -13.03
N ILE A 52 -10.63 -3.14 -13.35
CA ILE A 52 -9.96 -2.20 -12.46
C ILE A 52 -10.85 -0.96 -12.37
N VAL A 53 -11.37 -0.67 -11.19
CA VAL A 53 -12.22 0.50 -10.95
C VAL A 53 -11.53 1.46 -10.00
N ALA A 54 -11.26 2.67 -10.45
CA ALA A 54 -10.83 3.78 -9.64
C ALA A 54 -12.02 4.37 -8.87
N ARG A 55 -11.92 4.40 -7.53
CA ARG A 55 -12.88 5.07 -6.65
C ARG A 55 -12.25 6.36 -6.09
N PRO A 56 -12.49 7.51 -6.73
CA PRO A 56 -12.10 8.78 -6.16
C PRO A 56 -12.93 9.12 -4.93
N SER A 57 -12.40 9.95 -4.02
CA SER A 57 -13.16 10.51 -2.88
C SER A 57 -14.16 11.59 -3.28
N LYS A 58 -14.13 12.04 -4.55
CA LYS A 58 -15.02 13.06 -5.12
C LYS A 58 -15.63 12.59 -6.44
N ASP A 59 -16.86 13.00 -6.71
CA ASP A 59 -17.60 12.56 -7.90
C ASP A 59 -17.18 13.28 -9.20
N ASP A 60 -16.66 14.51 -9.09
CA ASP A 60 -16.44 15.41 -10.23
C ASP A 60 -14.98 15.51 -10.65
N VAL A 61 -14.50 14.42 -11.26
CA VAL A 61 -13.09 14.22 -11.60
C VAL A 61 -12.91 13.72 -13.02
N THR A 62 -11.72 13.95 -13.57
CA THR A 62 -11.26 13.41 -14.84
C THR A 62 -10.20 12.36 -14.61
N TYR A 63 -10.21 11.30 -15.41
CA TYR A 63 -9.30 10.16 -15.28
C TYR A 63 -8.24 10.21 -16.38
N ARG A 64 -7.02 9.79 -16.04
CA ARG A 64 -5.95 9.55 -17.00
C ARG A 64 -5.25 8.25 -16.64
N TRP A 65 -5.49 7.23 -17.42
CA TRP A 65 -4.94 5.89 -17.24
C TRP A 65 -3.62 5.73 -17.97
N GLN A 66 -2.71 4.94 -17.40
CA GLN A 66 -1.46 4.56 -18.02
C GLN A 66 -1.13 3.12 -17.66
N LEU A 67 -0.77 2.32 -18.67
CA LEU A 67 -0.20 1.00 -18.53
C LEU A 67 1.31 1.07 -18.78
N ASN A 68 2.09 0.50 -17.87
CA ASN A 68 3.52 0.29 -18.04
C ASN A 68 3.83 -1.19 -17.83
N GLY A 69 4.21 -1.88 -18.89
CA GLY A 69 4.44 -3.32 -18.90
C GLY A 69 3.60 -4.02 -19.96
N LEU A 70 3.49 -5.34 -19.83
CA LEU A 70 2.87 -6.17 -20.85
C LEU A 70 1.34 -6.18 -20.74
N GLY A 71 0.67 -6.42 -21.87
CA GLY A 71 -0.78 -6.50 -21.98
C GLY A 71 -1.41 -5.21 -22.50
N GLU A 72 -2.72 -5.09 -22.35
CA GLU A 72 -3.51 -3.98 -22.87
C GLU A 72 -4.56 -3.52 -21.85
N LEU A 73 -4.90 -2.23 -21.86
CA LEU A 73 -6.07 -1.68 -21.17
C LEU A 73 -7.18 -1.44 -22.19
N GLN A 74 -8.38 -1.94 -21.90
CA GLN A 74 -9.59 -1.73 -22.68
C GLN A 74 -10.65 -0.98 -21.87
N GLY A 75 -11.25 0.02 -22.50
CA GLY A 75 -12.29 0.87 -21.91
C GLY A 75 -12.15 2.31 -22.37
N ASN A 76 -13.05 3.18 -21.93
CA ASN A 76 -12.93 4.61 -22.24
C ASN A 76 -11.95 5.25 -21.26
N GLU A 77 -10.96 5.98 -21.74
CA GLU A 77 -9.94 6.61 -20.89
C GLU A 77 -10.52 7.61 -19.87
N GLY A 78 -11.71 8.16 -20.15
CA GLY A 78 -12.42 9.08 -19.26
C GLY A 78 -13.28 8.41 -18.19
N ASP A 79 -13.41 7.08 -18.20
CA ASP A 79 -14.24 6.35 -17.25
C ASP A 79 -13.45 5.94 -16.00
N ALA A 80 -14.19 5.73 -14.92
CA ALA A 80 -13.67 5.23 -13.65
C ALA A 80 -13.19 3.77 -13.73
N GLY A 81 -13.56 3.03 -14.77
CA GLY A 81 -13.24 1.60 -14.92
C GLY A 81 -12.46 1.30 -16.20
N GLN A 82 -11.47 0.41 -16.09
CA GLN A 82 -10.76 -0.19 -17.22
C GLN A 82 -10.73 -1.71 -17.07
N ILE A 83 -10.60 -2.41 -18.19
CA ILE A 83 -10.37 -3.85 -18.23
C ILE A 83 -8.90 -4.06 -18.62
N TYR A 84 -8.13 -4.72 -17.76
CA TYR A 84 -6.79 -5.16 -18.08
C TYR A 84 -6.81 -6.55 -18.71
N LEU A 85 -6.20 -6.66 -19.89
CA LEU A 85 -5.96 -7.91 -20.60
C LEU A 85 -4.46 -8.23 -20.55
N PRO A 86 -4.04 -9.20 -19.74
CA PRO A 86 -2.68 -9.72 -19.71
C PRO A 86 -2.27 -10.28 -21.08
N PRO A 87 -0.96 -10.28 -21.41
CA PRO A 87 -0.49 -10.88 -22.64
C PRO A 87 -0.67 -12.41 -22.62
N HIS A 88 -0.72 -13.03 -23.79
CA HIS A 88 -0.80 -14.50 -23.91
C HIS A 88 0.50 -15.21 -23.55
N ASN A 89 1.63 -14.50 -23.63
CA ASN A 89 2.96 -15.02 -23.34
C ASN A 89 3.84 -13.90 -22.79
N MET A 90 4.90 -14.23 -22.05
CA MET A 90 5.91 -13.22 -21.71
C MET A 90 6.83 -13.01 -22.90
N GLU A 91 7.11 -11.74 -23.20
CA GLU A 91 8.13 -11.34 -24.17
C GLU A 91 9.25 -10.61 -23.42
N GLY A 92 10.41 -11.27 -23.29
CA GLY A 92 11.55 -10.79 -22.50
C GLY A 92 11.43 -11.06 -20.99
N ASP A 93 12.23 -10.34 -20.20
CA ASP A 93 12.33 -10.52 -18.73
C ASP A 93 11.25 -9.76 -17.94
N MET A 94 10.29 -9.12 -18.62
CA MET A 94 9.23 -8.35 -17.96
C MET A 94 8.18 -9.27 -17.36
N THR A 95 8.24 -9.43 -16.04
CA THR A 95 7.30 -10.25 -15.25
C THR A 95 6.25 -9.40 -14.54
N GLN A 96 6.20 -8.09 -14.80
CA GLN A 96 5.28 -7.17 -14.13
C GLN A 96 4.57 -6.24 -15.10
N ALA A 97 3.32 -5.95 -14.78
CA ALA A 97 2.53 -4.89 -15.40
C ALA A 97 2.04 -3.92 -14.33
N ILE A 98 2.29 -2.63 -14.51
CA ILE A 98 1.91 -1.58 -13.59
C ILE A 98 0.86 -0.71 -14.27
N ILE A 99 -0.31 -0.61 -13.65
CA ILE A 99 -1.39 0.23 -14.12
C ILE A 99 -1.52 1.39 -13.14
N SER A 100 -1.52 2.61 -13.66
CA SER A 100 -1.67 3.81 -12.87
C SER A 100 -2.79 4.67 -13.40
N VAL A 101 -3.47 5.34 -12.48
CA VAL A 101 -4.48 6.35 -12.80
C VAL A 101 -4.11 7.65 -12.12
N VAL A 102 -4.26 8.74 -12.85
CA VAL A 102 -4.26 10.09 -12.27
C VAL A 102 -5.68 10.62 -12.37
N VAL A 103 -6.30 10.88 -11.22
CA VAL A 103 -7.58 11.59 -11.16
C VAL A 103 -7.31 13.07 -10.94
N THR A 104 -8.03 13.94 -11.64
CA THR A 104 -7.90 15.40 -11.51
C THR A 104 -9.28 16.01 -11.28
N ASP A 105 -9.46 16.77 -10.19
CA ASP A 105 -10.71 17.48 -9.94
C ASP A 105 -10.83 18.78 -10.77
N LYS A 106 -12.00 19.41 -10.74
CA LYS A 106 -12.24 20.70 -11.42
C LYS A 106 -11.35 21.86 -10.97
N LEU A 107 -10.78 21.76 -9.77
CA LEU A 107 -9.87 22.76 -9.21
C LEU A 107 -8.41 22.50 -9.62
N GLY A 108 -8.15 21.40 -10.35
CA GLY A 108 -6.82 21.00 -10.81
C GLY A 108 -6.03 20.17 -9.78
N ASN A 109 -6.64 19.78 -8.66
CA ASN A 109 -5.98 18.89 -7.71
C ASN A 109 -5.91 17.49 -8.28
N THR A 110 -4.75 16.84 -8.13
CA THR A 110 -4.53 15.50 -8.68
C THR A 110 -4.28 14.47 -7.58
N ALA A 111 -4.88 13.29 -7.71
CA ALA A 111 -4.54 12.12 -6.92
C ALA A 111 -4.08 10.98 -7.84
N LYS A 112 -3.17 10.14 -7.34
CA LYS A 112 -2.61 9.03 -8.11
C LYS A 112 -2.78 7.72 -7.36
N ALA A 113 -3.17 6.68 -8.08
CA ALA A 113 -3.10 5.31 -7.61
C ALA A 113 -2.37 4.44 -8.64
N SER A 114 -1.68 3.42 -8.15
CA SER A 114 -1.00 2.42 -8.98
C SER A 114 -1.25 1.03 -8.44
N VAL A 115 -1.48 0.07 -9.34
CA VAL A 115 -1.56 -1.35 -9.04
C VAL A 115 -0.50 -2.09 -9.85
N THR A 116 0.14 -3.07 -9.22
CA THR A 116 1.17 -3.90 -9.85
C THR A 116 0.67 -5.33 -9.93
N PHE A 117 0.68 -5.89 -11.13
CA PHE A 117 0.41 -7.30 -11.41
C PHE A 117 1.73 -8.02 -11.63
N THR A 118 1.89 -9.16 -10.97
CA THR A 118 2.96 -10.11 -11.26
C THR A 118 2.44 -11.14 -12.24
N LEU A 119 3.05 -11.21 -13.41
CA LEU A 119 2.74 -12.20 -14.44
C LEU A 119 3.58 -13.45 -14.18
N LYS A 120 2.98 -14.62 -14.33
CA LYS A 120 3.67 -15.91 -14.21
C LYS A 120 3.35 -16.79 -15.41
N GLN A 121 4.39 -17.22 -16.11
CA GLN A 121 4.24 -18.10 -17.26
C GLN A 121 4.19 -19.56 -16.79
N PRO A 122 3.33 -20.42 -17.36
CA PRO A 122 3.42 -21.85 -17.14
C PRO A 122 4.80 -22.36 -17.56
N GLN A 123 5.49 -23.06 -16.68
CA GLN A 123 6.64 -23.86 -17.08
C GLN A 123 6.13 -24.99 -17.95
N MET A 124 6.36 -24.91 -19.25
CA MET A 124 6.11 -26.03 -20.15
C MET A 124 7.04 -27.18 -19.71
N PRO A 125 6.54 -28.40 -19.45
CA PRO A 125 7.42 -29.52 -19.15
C PRO A 125 8.38 -29.69 -20.33
N THR A 126 9.68 -29.65 -20.06
CA THR A 126 10.69 -30.06 -21.03
C THR A 126 10.32 -31.46 -21.53
N PRO A 127 10.14 -31.69 -22.84
CA PRO A 127 9.90 -33.03 -23.33
C PRO A 127 11.15 -33.86 -23.02
N THR A 128 11.02 -34.80 -22.07
CA THR A 128 12.04 -35.81 -21.84
C THR A 128 12.07 -36.70 -23.08
N ALA A 129 13.01 -36.45 -23.98
CA ALA A 129 13.26 -37.34 -25.10
C ALA A 129 13.88 -38.62 -24.55
N THR A 130 13.06 -39.64 -24.32
CA THR A 130 13.54 -41.02 -24.27
C THR A 130 12.91 -41.74 -25.46
N PRO A 131 13.61 -41.89 -26.60
CA PRO A 131 13.24 -42.90 -27.56
C PRO A 131 13.52 -44.27 -26.90
N THR A 132 12.48 -44.93 -26.42
CA THR A 132 12.57 -46.34 -26.07
C THR A 132 12.62 -47.12 -27.39
N GLU A 133 13.77 -47.75 -27.65
CA GLU A 133 13.96 -48.71 -28.74
C GLU A 133 12.80 -49.72 -28.75
N THR A 134 12.08 -49.79 -29.86
CA THR A 134 11.06 -50.81 -30.13
C THR A 134 11.75 -52.17 -30.27
N PRO A 135 11.54 -53.15 -29.36
CA PRO A 135 12.04 -54.50 -29.61
C PRO A 135 11.24 -55.12 -30.77
N ALA A 136 11.95 -55.73 -31.72
CA ALA A 136 11.37 -56.46 -32.84
C ALA A 136 10.46 -57.60 -32.35
N PRO A 137 9.33 -57.89 -33.03
CA PRO A 137 8.41 -58.92 -32.60
C PRO A 137 8.98 -60.32 -32.86
N THR A 138 9.36 -61.03 -31.80
CA THR A 138 9.49 -62.49 -31.84
C THR A 138 8.12 -63.11 -31.65
N ALA A 139 7.59 -63.73 -32.71
CA ALA A 139 6.40 -64.55 -32.63
C ALA A 139 6.69 -65.78 -31.77
N THR A 140 5.92 -65.98 -30.70
CA THR A 140 5.81 -67.27 -30.04
C THR A 140 4.36 -67.48 -29.66
N ALA A 141 3.70 -68.38 -30.39
CA ALA A 141 2.37 -68.85 -30.08
C ALA A 141 2.45 -69.79 -28.87
N THR A 142 1.65 -69.57 -27.83
CA THR A 142 1.25 -70.65 -26.94
C THR A 142 -0.08 -70.33 -26.24
N GLU A 143 -0.75 -71.40 -25.86
CA GLU A 143 -2.18 -71.62 -25.81
C GLU A 143 -2.97 -70.94 -24.67
N ILE A 144 -4.27 -70.86 -24.92
CA ILE A 144 -5.36 -70.49 -24.02
C ILE A 144 -5.46 -71.49 -22.86
N PRO A 145 -5.75 -71.01 -21.64
CA PRO A 145 -6.84 -71.63 -20.88
C PRO A 145 -7.92 -70.65 -20.39
N GLU A 146 -9.05 -71.30 -20.11
CA GLU A 146 -10.45 -70.95 -19.88
C GLU A 146 -10.78 -69.84 -18.84
N PRO A 147 -11.90 -69.10 -19.01
CA PRO A 147 -12.30 -68.07 -18.05
C PRO A 147 -13.00 -68.68 -16.83
N THR A 148 -12.46 -68.41 -15.63
CA THR A 148 -13.20 -68.63 -14.38
C THR A 148 -13.73 -67.30 -13.85
N ALA A 149 -15.05 -67.15 -13.87
CA ALA A 149 -15.75 -66.03 -13.24
C ALA A 149 -15.96 -66.31 -11.75
N THR A 150 -15.77 -65.31 -10.88
CA THR A 150 -16.76 -64.94 -9.84
C THR A 150 -16.36 -63.64 -9.09
N PRO A 151 -17.34 -62.91 -8.53
CA PRO A 151 -17.30 -61.47 -8.28
C PRO A 151 -16.88 -61.12 -6.84
N THR A 152 -16.55 -59.86 -6.58
CA THR A 152 -16.63 -59.31 -5.21
C THR A 152 -16.80 -57.79 -5.24
N VAL A 153 -18.02 -57.32 -5.01
CA VAL A 153 -18.51 -56.64 -3.79
C VAL A 153 -17.96 -55.22 -3.61
N MET A 154 -18.84 -54.27 -3.90
CA MET A 154 -18.75 -52.86 -3.56
C MET A 154 -19.09 -52.64 -2.08
N PRO A 155 -18.36 -51.76 -1.39
CA PRO A 155 -18.98 -50.94 -0.35
C PRO A 155 -18.80 -49.43 -0.60
N SER A 156 -19.94 -48.74 -0.66
CA SER A 156 -20.13 -47.35 -0.22
C SER A 156 -20.21 -47.36 1.32
N PRO A 157 -19.66 -46.38 2.07
CA PRO A 157 -20.46 -45.20 2.43
C PRO A 157 -19.70 -43.87 2.66
N THR A 158 -20.38 -42.81 2.23
CA THR A 158 -20.83 -41.62 3.00
C THR A 158 -19.87 -40.69 3.75
N ALA A 159 -20.12 -39.40 3.50
CA ALA A 159 -19.51 -38.19 4.04
C ALA A 159 -19.59 -38.02 5.58
N THR A 160 -18.70 -37.19 6.11
CA THR A 160 -18.98 -36.44 7.35
C THR A 160 -18.33 -35.06 7.28
N VAL A 161 -19.17 -34.03 7.44
CA VAL A 161 -18.82 -32.61 7.58
C VAL A 161 -18.41 -32.34 9.03
N THR A 162 -17.42 -31.49 9.27
CA THR A 162 -17.19 -30.94 10.62
C THR A 162 -16.90 -29.45 10.54
N ASN A 163 -17.81 -28.66 11.10
CA ASN A 163 -17.69 -27.22 11.33
C ASN A 163 -16.74 -26.97 12.52
N ILE A 164 -15.92 -25.91 12.46
CA ILE A 164 -15.15 -25.41 13.61
C ILE A 164 -15.52 -23.93 13.87
N PRO A 165 -15.82 -23.53 15.12
CA PRO A 165 -16.29 -22.20 15.46
C PRO A 165 -15.17 -21.17 15.73
N LYS A 166 -15.57 -19.91 15.56
CA LYS A 166 -14.86 -18.64 15.81
C LYS A 166 -14.72 -18.32 17.30
N PRO A 167 -13.60 -17.72 17.76
CA PRO A 167 -13.55 -16.99 19.02
C PRO A 167 -13.58 -15.46 18.82
N THR A 168 -14.34 -14.81 19.70
CA THR A 168 -14.44 -13.36 19.89
C THR A 168 -13.70 -12.99 21.19
N ALA A 169 -12.88 -11.94 21.18
CA ALA A 169 -12.23 -11.40 22.38
C ALA A 169 -12.79 -10.01 22.77
N PRO A 170 -12.91 -9.68 24.07
CA PRO A 170 -13.44 -8.41 24.56
C PRO A 170 -12.37 -7.29 24.67
N PRO A 171 -12.77 -6.00 24.73
CA PRO A 171 -11.85 -4.86 24.71
C PRO A 171 -11.27 -4.49 26.09
N THR A 172 -10.01 -4.04 26.10
CA THR A 172 -9.28 -3.56 27.28
C THR A 172 -9.30 -2.02 27.36
N LYS A 173 -9.46 -1.46 28.57
CA LYS A 173 -9.50 -0.01 28.86
C LYS A 173 -8.11 0.65 28.75
N ILE A 174 -8.05 1.87 28.21
CA ILE A 174 -6.85 2.70 28.06
C ILE A 174 -6.77 3.73 29.22
N PRO A 175 -5.62 3.96 29.87
CA PRO A 175 -5.46 4.98 30.90
C PRO A 175 -5.16 6.38 30.32
N THR A 176 -5.68 7.41 31.00
CA THR A 176 -5.55 8.85 30.69
C THR A 176 -4.20 9.40 31.18
N ILE A 177 -3.40 10.00 30.30
CA ILE A 177 -2.12 10.67 30.65
C ILE A 177 -2.26 12.20 30.63
N ARG A 178 -1.65 12.85 31.62
CA ARG A 178 -1.66 14.31 31.89
C ARG A 178 -0.56 15.03 31.08
N PRO A 179 -0.74 16.31 30.67
CA PRO A 179 0.24 17.05 29.88
C PRO A 179 1.59 17.19 30.59
N THR A 180 2.69 16.83 29.91
CA THR A 180 4.06 17.16 30.33
C THR A 180 4.60 18.24 29.40
N ASN A 181 5.23 19.28 29.95
CA ASN A 181 5.91 20.33 29.18
C ASN A 181 7.02 19.70 28.33
N ILE A 182 6.96 19.88 27.01
CA ILE A 182 7.99 19.41 26.08
C ILE A 182 9.14 20.43 26.12
N PRO A 183 10.37 20.04 26.50
CA PRO A 183 11.49 20.96 26.54
C PRO A 183 11.89 21.39 25.12
N LYS A 184 12.04 22.70 24.92
CA LYS A 184 12.59 23.31 23.70
C LYS A 184 14.09 23.01 23.63
N PRO A 185 14.61 22.32 22.60
CA PRO A 185 16.05 22.07 22.51
C PRO A 185 16.79 23.31 22.01
N THR A 186 17.87 23.63 22.70
CA THR A 186 18.88 24.63 22.32
C THR A 186 19.70 24.08 21.15
N ALA A 187 19.84 24.87 20.08
CA ALA A 187 20.65 24.52 18.92
C ALA A 187 22.10 24.26 19.33
N THR A 188 22.54 23.00 19.27
CA THR A 188 23.93 22.60 19.54
C THR A 188 24.60 22.26 18.20
N PRO A 189 25.74 22.88 17.83
CA PRO A 189 26.16 22.90 16.42
C PRO A 189 26.84 21.63 15.86
N ASP A 190 27.01 20.55 16.63
CA ASP A 190 27.95 19.47 16.21
C ASP A 190 27.50 18.03 16.51
N LEU A 191 26.18 17.77 16.53
CA LEU A 191 25.67 16.40 16.67
C LEU A 191 25.69 15.68 15.31
N PRO A 192 26.10 14.39 15.26
CA PRO A 192 25.99 13.56 14.06
C PRO A 192 24.57 13.61 13.47
N ILE A 193 24.45 13.65 12.14
CA ILE A 193 23.15 13.79 11.45
C ILE A 193 22.12 12.74 11.93
N GLU A 194 22.57 11.53 12.29
CA GLU A 194 21.67 10.49 12.82
C GLU A 194 21.03 10.88 14.16
N GLU A 195 21.81 11.44 15.07
CA GLU A 195 21.37 11.82 16.41
C GLU A 195 20.46 13.04 16.34
N ARG A 196 20.78 13.99 15.45
CA ARG A 196 19.90 15.11 15.14
C ARG A 196 18.55 14.65 14.58
N LEU A 197 18.56 13.73 13.61
CA LEU A 197 17.33 13.18 13.05
C LEU A 197 16.52 12.39 14.09
N ASN A 198 17.17 11.63 14.96
CA ASN A 198 16.49 10.93 16.05
C ASN A 198 15.82 11.90 17.03
N ALA A 199 16.53 12.94 17.46
CA ALA A 199 15.99 13.95 18.36
C ALA A 199 14.81 14.70 17.73
N ILE A 200 14.94 15.10 16.47
CA ILE A 200 13.88 15.79 15.72
C ILE A 200 12.68 14.86 15.49
N GLY A 201 12.90 13.59 15.14
CA GLY A 201 11.86 12.59 14.96
C GLY A 201 11.09 12.29 16.24
N ALA A 202 11.78 12.18 17.38
CA ALA A 202 11.14 12.03 18.68
C ALA A 202 10.30 13.24 19.05
N ARG A 203 10.80 14.47 18.79
CA ARG A 203 10.05 15.71 19.01
C ARG A 203 8.79 15.76 18.13
N LEU A 204 8.93 15.43 16.85
CA LEU A 204 7.80 15.34 15.92
C LEU A 204 6.74 14.36 16.44
N ALA A 205 7.13 13.14 16.82
CA ALA A 205 6.19 12.14 17.35
C ALA A 205 5.44 12.61 18.62
N GLN A 206 6.09 13.35 19.51
CA GLN A 206 5.45 13.93 20.69
C GLN A 206 4.45 15.04 20.32
N LEU A 207 4.83 15.94 19.41
CA LEU A 207 3.97 17.01 18.94
C LEU A 207 2.73 16.47 18.23
N ILE A 208 2.86 15.38 17.46
CA ILE A 208 1.74 14.69 16.83
C ILE A 208 0.74 14.22 17.87
N LYS A 209 1.20 13.41 18.84
CA LYS A 209 0.34 12.89 19.91
C LYS A 209 -0.37 14.01 20.67
N ARG A 210 0.36 15.10 20.93
CA ARG A 210 -0.18 16.28 21.60
C ARG A 210 -1.27 16.94 20.77
N TYR A 211 -1.04 17.09 19.48
CA TYR A 211 -2.01 17.66 18.55
C TYR A 211 -3.31 16.82 18.48
N GLU A 212 -3.22 15.48 18.39
CA GLU A 212 -4.44 14.65 18.38
C GLU A 212 -5.23 14.76 19.69
N GLN A 213 -4.52 14.83 20.83
CA GLN A 213 -5.16 15.00 22.12
C GLN A 213 -5.91 16.32 22.20
N LEU A 214 -5.26 17.42 21.80
CA LEU A 214 -5.88 18.75 21.83
C LEU A 214 -7.06 18.82 20.86
N LYS A 215 -6.99 18.20 19.68
CA LYS A 215 -8.13 18.10 18.77
C LYS A 215 -9.33 17.41 19.42
N LYS A 216 -9.10 16.29 20.12
CA LYS A 216 -10.16 15.58 20.86
C LYS A 216 -10.72 16.39 22.03
N GLU A 217 -9.91 17.23 22.66
CA GLU A 217 -10.36 18.14 23.72
C GLU A 217 -11.18 19.30 23.14
N GLU A 218 -10.78 19.83 21.98
CA GLU A 218 -11.51 20.86 21.23
C GLU A 218 -12.87 20.37 20.74
N GLU A 219 -12.95 19.14 20.20
CA GLU A 219 -14.20 18.48 19.81
C GLU A 219 -15.16 18.29 20.99
N LYS A 220 -14.62 18.16 22.21
CA LYS A 220 -15.40 18.11 23.46
C LYS A 220 -15.83 19.48 23.97
N GLY A 221 -15.49 20.56 23.24
CA GLY A 221 -15.80 21.94 23.61
C GLY A 221 -14.85 22.54 24.65
N ASN A 222 -13.70 21.92 24.94
CA ASN A 222 -12.74 22.49 25.87
C ASN A 222 -12.02 23.69 25.24
N ALA A 223 -11.71 24.71 26.05
CA ALA A 223 -11.02 25.92 25.61
C ALA A 223 -9.51 25.70 25.40
N VAL A 224 -9.14 24.89 24.40
CA VAL A 224 -7.75 24.51 24.09
C VAL A 224 -7.15 25.23 22.89
N GLY A 225 -7.87 26.18 22.27
CA GLY A 225 -7.46 26.83 21.02
C GLY A 225 -6.06 27.47 21.05
N LYS A 226 -5.66 28.06 22.20
CA LYS A 226 -4.31 28.62 22.37
C LYS A 226 -3.23 27.53 22.37
N ASP A 227 -3.50 26.40 23.01
CA ASP A 227 -2.57 25.27 23.03
C ASP A 227 -2.46 24.61 21.66
N VAL A 228 -3.57 24.53 20.91
CA VAL A 228 -3.55 24.06 19.51
C VAL A 228 -2.68 24.96 18.64
N VAL A 229 -2.81 26.29 18.74
CA VAL A 229 -1.98 27.25 18.00
C VAL A 229 -0.49 27.10 18.36
N ASN A 230 -0.16 26.88 19.63
CA ASN A 230 1.22 26.66 20.06
C ASN A 230 1.80 25.37 19.46
N VAL A 231 1.06 24.27 19.53
CA VAL A 231 1.50 22.97 18.98
C VAL A 231 1.63 23.01 17.46
N LEU A 232 0.69 23.64 16.75
CA LEU A 232 0.79 23.85 15.31
C LEU A 232 2.03 24.67 14.94
N THR A 233 2.34 25.71 15.70
CA THR A 233 3.55 26.53 15.50
C THR A 233 4.82 25.68 15.64
N GLU A 234 4.88 24.84 16.67
CA GLU A 234 6.02 23.95 16.90
C GLU A 234 6.12 22.82 15.87
N LEU A 235 4.99 22.29 15.38
CA LEU A 235 4.96 21.30 14.29
C LEU A 235 5.54 21.89 13.00
N VAL A 236 5.09 23.07 12.59
CA VAL A 236 5.60 23.74 11.38
C VAL A 236 7.11 24.00 11.50
N ALA A 237 7.57 24.48 12.65
CA ALA A 237 9.00 24.71 12.90
C ALA A 237 9.82 23.41 12.86
N THR A 238 9.28 22.32 13.42
CA THR A 238 9.94 21.01 13.42
C THR A 238 10.04 20.41 12.02
N LEU A 239 8.98 20.49 11.23
CA LEU A 239 9.00 20.04 9.84
C LEU A 239 9.97 20.86 8.99
N LYS A 240 10.09 22.17 9.26
CA LYS A 240 11.11 23.02 8.60
C LYS A 240 12.53 22.57 8.95
N GLU A 241 12.76 22.21 10.20
CA GLU A 241 14.06 21.71 10.66
C GLU A 241 14.41 20.37 9.97
N ILE A 242 13.45 19.47 9.76
CA ILE A 242 13.63 18.23 8.99
C ILE A 242 14.00 18.55 7.54
N GLU A 243 13.25 19.44 6.89
CA GLU A 243 13.52 19.88 5.52
C GLU A 243 14.96 20.39 5.38
N ASP A 244 15.41 21.25 6.31
CA ASP A 244 16.76 21.81 6.30
C ASP A 244 17.86 20.78 6.58
N VAL A 245 17.58 19.72 7.32
CA VAL A 245 18.51 18.60 7.52
C VAL A 245 18.57 17.73 6.26
N TYR A 246 17.43 17.47 5.62
CA TYR A 246 17.38 16.65 4.40
C TYR A 246 18.11 17.32 3.23
N VAL A 247 17.89 18.62 3.03
CA VAL A 247 18.59 19.42 2.00
C VAL A 247 20.11 19.38 2.21
N ARG A 248 20.59 19.52 3.45
CA ARG A 248 22.03 19.50 3.77
C ARG A 248 22.66 18.11 3.76
N SER A 249 21.85 17.05 3.72
CA SER A 249 22.37 15.68 3.87
C SER A 249 22.99 15.11 2.60
N GLU A 250 22.66 15.68 1.42
CA GLU A 250 23.04 15.18 0.07
C GLU A 250 22.72 13.68 -0.17
N ARG A 251 21.90 13.06 0.68
CA ARG A 251 21.52 11.65 0.58
C ARG A 251 20.26 11.51 -0.23
N THR A 252 20.32 10.76 -1.33
CA THR A 252 19.19 10.51 -2.25
C THR A 252 17.90 10.10 -1.52
N GLU A 253 18.02 9.18 -0.55
CA GLU A 253 16.89 8.71 0.27
C GLU A 253 16.17 9.83 1.04
N MET A 254 16.89 10.87 1.48
CA MET A 254 16.31 12.02 2.18
C MET A 254 15.82 13.08 1.20
N LEU A 255 16.53 13.28 0.09
CA LEU A 255 16.16 14.23 -0.96
C LEU A 255 14.80 13.88 -1.57
N GLU A 256 14.53 12.60 -1.81
CA GLU A 256 13.24 12.11 -2.30
C GLU A 256 12.06 12.43 -1.37
N LYS A 257 12.32 12.66 -0.07
CA LYS A 257 11.29 12.94 0.94
C LYS A 257 11.02 14.42 1.16
N ILE A 258 11.85 15.30 0.61
CA ILE A 258 11.69 16.77 0.75
C ILE A 258 10.30 17.26 0.27
N PRO A 259 9.78 16.80 -0.89
CA PRO A 259 8.45 17.24 -1.36
C PRO A 259 7.34 16.92 -0.36
N ASP A 260 7.38 15.73 0.26
CA ASP A 260 6.39 15.32 1.26
C ASP A 260 6.48 16.15 2.55
N VAL A 261 7.70 16.35 3.06
CA VAL A 261 7.95 17.18 4.25
C VAL A 261 7.45 18.60 4.02
N ARG A 262 7.75 19.19 2.86
CA ARG A 262 7.36 20.55 2.49
C ARG A 262 5.84 20.68 2.39
N ARG A 263 5.19 19.76 1.66
CA ARG A 263 3.73 19.72 1.51
C ARG A 263 3.04 19.71 2.87
N ILE A 264 3.49 18.83 3.77
CA ILE A 264 2.88 18.70 5.11
C ILE A 264 3.17 19.94 5.96
N ARG A 265 4.37 20.51 5.91
CA ARG A 265 4.69 21.76 6.60
C ARG A 265 3.75 22.90 6.20
N GLU A 266 3.48 23.04 4.91
CA GLU A 266 2.60 24.08 4.37
C GLU A 266 1.15 23.89 4.81
N GLN A 267 0.67 22.64 4.90
CA GLN A 267 -0.67 22.34 5.42
C GLN A 267 -0.84 22.81 6.87
N PHE A 268 0.09 22.46 7.75
CA PHE A 268 0.06 22.88 9.15
C PHE A 268 0.21 24.41 9.29
N ALA A 269 0.97 25.06 8.40
CA ALA A 269 1.10 26.52 8.37
C ALA A 269 -0.21 27.21 7.94
N ASN A 270 -0.94 26.63 7.00
CA ASN A 270 -2.25 27.14 6.57
C ASN A 270 -3.29 27.01 7.69
N GLU A 271 -3.33 25.87 8.40
CA GLU A 271 -4.21 25.70 9.56
C GLU A 271 -3.87 26.71 10.66
N LEU A 272 -2.58 26.85 10.98
CA LEU A 272 -2.11 27.84 11.94
C LEU A 272 -2.57 29.26 11.58
N SER A 273 -2.55 29.60 10.30
CA SER A 273 -2.99 30.90 9.79
C SER A 273 -4.51 31.08 9.92
N ARG A 274 -5.30 30.02 9.70
CA ARG A 274 -6.77 30.06 9.88
C ARG A 274 -7.14 30.27 11.34
N ARG A 275 -6.45 29.62 12.27
CA ARG A 275 -6.72 29.70 13.72
C ARG A 275 -6.25 31.00 14.38
N LYS A 276 -5.40 31.77 13.70
CA LYS A 276 -4.94 33.10 14.16
C LYS A 276 -5.82 34.26 13.67
N LYS A 277 -6.71 34.02 12.72
CA LYS A 277 -7.71 34.99 12.24
C LYS A 277 -8.94 34.95 13.14
#